data_AF-A0A4P5VT28-F1
#
_entry.id   AF-A0A4P5VT28-F1
#
_cell.length_a   1.000
_cell.length_b   1.000
_cell.length_c   1.000
_cell.angle_alpha   90.00
_cell.angle_beta   90.00
_cell.angle_gamma   90.00
#
_symmetry.space_group_name_H-M   'P 1'
#
loop_
_entity.id
_entity.type
_entity.pdbx_description
1 polymer ?
#
loop_
_entity_poly.entity_id
_entity_poly.type
_entity_poly.pdbx_seq_one_letter_code
_entity_poly.pdbx_strand_id
1 'polypeptide(L)'
;MLFLLLIAGAILWWFLSSRTLFKLSIRKGEVLVVNGRVPIRFLQDVRDVVRDENLEGGSVSAVARDHGAGLSFSGIPEGPQQRMRNSFRLYPIAEVRHAPPIARPSIGQMLGIAWLAWLIEGRFRR
;
A
#
# COMPACT_ATOMS: atom_id res chain seq x y z
N MET A 1 -12.88 -12.20 28.27
CA MET A 1 -11.47 -12.22 27.81
C MET A 1 -11.33 -12.11 26.29
N LEU A 2 -12.10 -12.86 25.48
CA LEU A 2 -12.04 -12.77 24.01
C LEU A 2 -12.27 -11.35 23.45
N PHE A 3 -13.24 -10.62 24.02
CA PHE A 3 -13.57 -9.26 23.59
C PHE A 3 -12.41 -8.27 23.82
N LEU A 4 -11.71 -8.39 24.94
CA LEU A 4 -10.51 -7.61 25.25
C LEU A 4 -9.36 -7.91 24.29
N LEU A 5 -9.18 -9.18 23.90
CA LEU A 5 -8.17 -9.58 22.91
C LEU A 5 -8.47 -9.01 21.52
N LEU A 6 -9.75 -8.99 21.11
CA LEU A 6 -10.15 -8.38 19.84
C LEU A 6 -9.92 -6.87 19.83
N ILE A 7 -10.27 -6.18 20.92
CA ILE A 7 -10.03 -4.73 21.07
C ILE A 7 -8.52 -4.44 21.08
N ALA A 8 -7.73 -5.20 21.84
CA ALA A 8 -6.27 -5.04 21.86
C ALA A 8 -5.65 -5.27 20.49
N GLY A 9 -6.10 -6.30 19.76
CA GLY A 9 -5.69 -6.56 18.38
C GLY A 9 -6.07 -5.42 17.43
N ALA A 10 -7.27 -4.87 17.55
CA ALA A 10 -7.73 -3.73 16.76
C ALA A 10 -6.93 -2.45 17.05
N ILE A 11 -6.61 -2.18 18.32
CA ILE A 11 -5.79 -1.02 18.73
C ILE A 11 -4.36 -1.18 18.22
N LEU A 12 -3.77 -2.37 18.35
CA LEU A 12 -2.41 -2.62 17.87
C LEU A 12 -2.34 -2.49 16.34
N TRP A 13 -3.34 -3.02 15.64
CA TRP A 13 -3.50 -2.83 14.21
C TRP A 13 -3.63 -1.35 13.84
N TRP A 14 -4.46 -0.60 14.57
CA TRP A 14 -4.62 0.84 14.37
C TRP A 14 -3.29 1.56 14.56
N PHE A 15 -2.56 1.28 15.64
CA PHE A 15 -1.30 1.94 15.95
C PHE A 15 -0.21 1.68 14.90
N LEU A 16 -0.15 0.47 14.36
CA LEU A 16 0.72 0.11 13.23
C LEU A 16 0.27 0.79 11.93
N SER A 17 -1.04 0.96 11.73
CA SER A 17 -1.60 1.65 10.56
C SER A 17 -1.37 3.16 10.59
N SER A 18 -1.42 3.81 11.76
CA SER A 18 -1.22 5.26 11.93
C SER A 18 0.13 5.78 11.41
N ARG A 19 1.16 4.93 11.40
CA ARG A 19 2.51 5.29 10.88
C ARG A 19 2.66 5.02 9.39
N THR A 20 1.69 4.36 8.78
CA THR A 20 1.73 3.97 7.38
C THR A 20 1.12 5.09 6.53
N LEU A 21 1.94 5.72 5.69
CA LEU A 21 1.51 6.78 4.77
C LEU A 21 0.59 6.24 3.69
N PHE A 22 0.91 5.05 3.18
CA PHE A 22 0.06 4.31 2.26
C PHE A 22 0.41 2.83 2.23
N LYS A 23 -0.54 2.01 1.78
CA LYS A 23 -0.39 0.58 1.55
C LYS A 23 -0.87 0.23 0.15
N LEU A 24 -0.03 -0.45 -0.61
CA LEU A 24 -0.30 -1.04 -1.90
C LEU A 24 -0.36 -2.56 -1.75
N SER A 25 -1.30 -3.20 -2.43
CA SER A 25 -1.37 -4.64 -2.59
C SER A 25 -1.19 -4.97 -4.05
N ILE A 26 -0.34 -5.95 -4.31
CA ILE A 26 -0.08 -6.50 -5.63
C ILE A 26 -0.76 -7.87 -5.67
N ARG A 27 -1.55 -8.14 -6.72
CA ARG A 27 -2.18 -9.43 -6.93
C ARG A 27 -2.43 -9.66 -8.42
N LYS A 28 -2.04 -10.82 -8.93
CA LYS A 28 -2.15 -11.20 -10.36
C LYS A 28 -1.58 -10.14 -11.30
N GLY A 29 -0.41 -9.57 -10.97
CA GLY A 29 0.22 -8.50 -11.77
C GLY A 29 -0.44 -7.13 -11.67
N GLU A 30 -1.51 -6.98 -10.88
CA GLU A 30 -2.22 -5.71 -10.70
C GLU A 30 -1.86 -5.05 -9.38
N VAL A 31 -1.77 -3.72 -9.39
CA VAL A 31 -1.44 -2.90 -8.20
C VAL A 31 -2.68 -2.14 -7.73
N LEU A 32 -3.11 -2.40 -6.51
CA LEU A 32 -4.24 -1.76 -5.85
C LEU A 32 -3.77 -0.97 -4.63
N VAL A 33 -4.18 0.30 -4.56
CA VAL A 33 -3.97 1.12 -3.35
C VAL A 33 -4.97 0.68 -2.29
N VAL A 34 -4.52 0.11 -1.18
CA VAL A 34 -5.39 -0.38 -0.09
C VAL A 34 -5.76 0.74 0.86
N ASN A 35 -4.82 1.62 1.20
CA ASN A 35 -5.07 2.73 2.12
C ASN A 35 -4.03 3.85 1.88
N GLY A 36 -4.37 5.07 2.26
CA GLY A 36 -3.49 6.23 2.25
C GLY A 36 -3.47 6.99 0.93
N ARG A 37 -2.50 7.90 0.80
CA ARG A 37 -2.31 8.76 -0.37
C ARG A 37 -1.01 8.37 -1.06
N VAL A 38 -1.09 8.17 -2.37
CA VAL A 38 0.03 7.72 -3.19
C VAL A 38 0.20 8.70 -4.34
N PRO A 39 1.38 9.29 -4.55
CA PRO A 39 1.65 10.08 -5.74
C PRO A 39 1.41 9.24 -7.01
N ILE A 40 0.69 9.80 -7.98
CA ILE A 40 0.30 9.08 -9.22
C ILE A 40 1.54 8.56 -9.96
N ARG A 41 2.60 9.37 -10.03
CA ARG A 41 3.86 8.98 -10.68
C ARG A 41 4.51 7.79 -9.98
N PHE A 42 4.60 7.82 -8.65
CA PHE A 42 5.10 6.67 -7.89
C PHE A 42 4.24 5.41 -8.09
N LEU A 43 2.91 5.55 -8.17
CA LEU A 43 2.04 4.42 -8.48
C LEU A 43 2.30 3.84 -9.88
N GLN A 44 2.62 4.69 -10.87
CA GLN A 44 3.02 4.26 -12.20
C GLN A 44 4.36 3.54 -12.16
N ASP A 45 5.37 4.10 -11.48
CA ASP A 45 6.69 3.45 -11.31
C ASP A 45 6.55 2.06 -10.68
N VAL A 46 5.70 1.91 -9.66
CA VAL A 46 5.42 0.61 -9.03
C VAL A 46 4.76 -0.35 -10.00
N ARG A 47 3.78 0.11 -10.81
CA ARG A 47 3.11 -0.72 -11.83
C ARG A 47 4.09 -1.18 -12.91
N ASP A 48 4.99 -0.32 -13.33
CA ASP A 48 6.03 -0.66 -14.30
C ASP A 48 6.96 -1.74 -13.73
N VAL A 49 7.43 -1.59 -12.49
CA VAL A 49 8.23 -2.65 -11.83
C VAL A 49 7.46 -3.96 -11.68
N VAL A 50 6.17 -3.91 -11.32
CA VAL A 50 5.33 -5.12 -11.21
C VAL A 50 5.19 -5.81 -12.56
N ARG A 51 5.01 -5.06 -13.65
CA ARG A 51 4.89 -5.59 -15.00
C ARG A 51 6.22 -6.16 -15.50
N ASP A 52 7.30 -5.40 -15.38
CA ASP A 52 8.61 -5.76 -15.92
C ASP A 52 9.20 -6.99 -15.23
N GLU A 53 8.93 -7.15 -13.92
CA GLU A 53 9.41 -8.28 -13.11
C GLU A 53 8.38 -9.41 -13.00
N ASN A 54 7.24 -9.30 -13.71
CA ASN A 54 6.13 -10.24 -13.72
C ASN A 54 5.68 -10.69 -12.30
N LEU A 55 5.50 -9.72 -11.40
CA LEU A 55 5.15 -10.01 -10.00
C LEU A 55 3.70 -10.48 -9.85
N GLU A 56 3.51 -11.72 -9.45
CA GLU A 56 2.18 -12.28 -9.24
C GLU A 56 1.49 -11.78 -7.96
N GLY A 57 2.25 -11.32 -6.96
CA GLY A 57 1.68 -10.90 -5.70
C GLY A 57 2.67 -10.22 -4.77
N GLY A 58 2.13 -9.55 -3.74
CA GLY A 58 2.92 -8.92 -2.69
C GLY A 58 2.21 -7.73 -2.06
N SER A 59 2.89 -7.06 -1.15
CA SER A 59 2.43 -5.78 -0.63
C SER A 59 3.60 -4.82 -0.40
N VAL A 60 3.33 -3.54 -0.63
CA VAL A 60 4.26 -2.43 -0.43
C VAL A 60 3.60 -1.44 0.50
N SER A 61 4.25 -1.07 1.60
CA SER A 61 3.73 -0.07 2.53
C SER A 61 4.77 1.00 2.77
N ALA A 62 4.40 2.27 2.64
CA ALA A 62 5.27 3.37 3.03
C ALA A 62 5.02 3.71 4.49
N VAL A 63 6.07 3.75 5.31
CA VAL A 63 6.02 4.04 6.73
C VAL A 63 6.81 5.32 6.99
N ALA A 64 6.22 6.25 7.73
CA ALA A 64 6.92 7.44 8.21
C ALA A 64 7.97 7.03 9.25
N ARG A 65 9.20 7.53 9.08
CA ARG A 65 10.34 7.39 9.99
C ARG A 65 10.78 8.78 10.47
N ASP A 66 11.60 8.83 11.51
CA ASP A 66 12.00 10.09 12.18
C ASP A 66 12.66 11.12 11.24
N HIS A 67 13.31 10.67 10.16
CA HIS A 67 13.99 11.53 9.18
C HIS A 67 13.55 11.29 7.73
N GLY A 68 12.38 10.67 7.49
CA GLY A 68 12.05 10.24 6.14
C GLY A 68 10.79 9.40 6.03
N ALA A 69 10.50 8.92 4.82
CA ALA A 69 9.62 7.79 4.62
C ALA A 69 10.45 6.60 4.14
N GLY A 70 10.09 5.39 4.58
CA GLY A 70 10.70 4.15 4.11
C GLY A 70 9.65 3.21 3.55
N LEU A 71 10.05 2.40 2.57
CA LEU A 71 9.20 1.32 2.06
C LEU A 71 9.44 0.02 2.84
N SER A 72 8.34 -0.62 3.23
CA SER A 72 8.26 -1.98 3.75
C SER A 72 7.61 -2.87 2.70
N PHE A 73 8.14 -4.07 2.53
CA PHE A 73 7.72 -5.02 1.50
C PHE A 73 7.38 -6.36 2.14
N SER A 74 6.40 -7.05 1.59
CA SER A 74 6.07 -8.43 1.96
C SER A 74 5.70 -9.23 0.71
N GLY A 75 6.34 -10.39 0.54
CA GLY A 75 6.11 -11.26 -0.63
C GLY A 75 6.68 -10.73 -1.95
N ILE A 76 7.62 -9.79 -1.92
CA ILE A 76 8.26 -9.22 -3.13
C ILE A 76 9.75 -9.60 -3.14
N PRO A 77 10.34 -10.04 -4.26
CA PRO A 77 11.78 -10.34 -4.36
C PRO A 77 12.68 -9.11 -4.19
N GLU A 78 13.93 -9.30 -3.77
CA GLU A 78 14.86 -8.21 -3.44
C GLU A 78 15.16 -7.24 -4.59
N GLY A 79 15.31 -7.73 -5.82
CA GLY A 79 15.56 -6.91 -7.01
C GLY A 79 14.48 -5.84 -7.24
N PRO A 80 13.19 -6.23 -7.39
CA PRO A 80 12.07 -5.31 -7.46
C PRO A 80 11.96 -4.38 -6.25
N GLN A 81 12.23 -4.86 -5.02
CA GLN A 81 12.23 -4.01 -3.83
C GLN A 81 13.22 -2.85 -3.97
N GLN A 82 14.43 -3.13 -4.45
CA GLN A 82 15.46 -2.10 -4.59
C GLN A 82 15.10 -1.07 -5.66
N ARG A 83 14.49 -1.48 -6.78
CA ARG A 83 13.97 -0.54 -7.78
C ARG A 83 12.86 0.35 -7.24
N MET A 84 11.92 -0.23 -6.49
CA MET A 84 10.84 0.53 -5.85
C MET A 84 11.40 1.51 -4.82
N ARG A 85 12.41 1.14 -4.04
CA ARG A 85 13.12 2.05 -3.12
C ARG A 85 13.81 3.19 -3.84
N ASN A 86 14.50 2.90 -4.95
CA ASN A 86 15.17 3.94 -5.75
C ASN A 86 14.16 4.93 -6.31
N SER A 87 13.05 4.44 -6.86
CA SER A 87 11.96 5.28 -7.36
C SER A 87 11.35 6.13 -6.25
N PHE A 88 11.12 5.54 -5.07
CA PHE A 88 10.55 6.24 -3.92
C PHE A 88 11.42 7.37 -3.38
N ARG A 89 12.75 7.26 -3.47
CA ARG A 89 13.67 8.33 -3.05
C ARG A 89 13.48 9.64 -3.84
N LEU A 90 12.88 9.58 -5.03
CA LEU A 90 12.58 10.75 -5.84
C LEU A 90 11.38 11.56 -5.32
N TYR A 91 10.59 11.00 -4.39
CA TYR A 91 9.37 11.62 -3.86
C TYR A 91 9.52 11.99 -2.37
N PRO A 92 9.70 13.27 -2.03
CA PRO A 92 9.77 13.71 -0.64
C PRO A 92 8.43 13.51 0.09
N ILE A 93 8.48 13.31 1.41
CA ILE A 93 7.29 13.11 2.26
C ILE A 93 6.22 14.18 2.05
N ALA A 94 6.64 15.43 1.79
CA ALA A 94 5.73 16.54 1.53
C ALA A 94 4.81 16.23 0.33
N GLU A 95 5.36 15.69 -0.76
CA GLU A 95 4.60 15.35 -1.96
C GLU A 95 3.65 14.17 -1.71
N VAL A 96 4.05 13.20 -0.90
CA VAL A 96 3.17 12.09 -0.46
C VAL A 96 1.99 12.61 0.37
N ARG A 97 2.20 13.62 1.22
CA ARG A 97 1.13 14.23 2.04
C ARG A 97 0.17 15.07 1.21
N HIS A 98 0.67 15.77 0.19
CA HIS A 98 -0.12 16.59 -0.73
C HIS A 98 -0.74 15.80 -1.90
N ALA A 99 -0.39 14.52 -2.06
CA ALA A 99 -0.93 13.68 -3.11
C ALA A 99 -2.47 13.62 -3.03
N PRO A 100 -3.17 13.66 -4.18
CA PRO A 100 -4.63 13.63 -4.20
C PRO A 100 -5.13 12.33 -3.54
N PRO A 101 -6.20 12.40 -2.73
CA PRO A 101 -6.85 11.20 -2.22
C PRO A 101 -7.41 10.37 -3.39
N ILE A 102 -7.53 9.06 -3.17
CA ILE A 102 -8.10 8.12 -4.14
C ILE A 102 -9.47 8.66 -4.59
N ALA A 103 -9.66 8.86 -5.90
CA ALA A 103 -10.85 9.53 -6.43
C ALA A 103 -12.16 8.77 -6.18
N ARG A 104 -12.10 7.42 -6.02
CA ARG A 104 -13.24 6.54 -5.74
C ARG A 104 -12.81 5.32 -4.90
N PRO A 105 -12.63 5.45 -3.57
CA PRO A 105 -12.21 4.33 -2.75
C PRO A 105 -13.35 3.30 -2.61
N SER A 106 -13.03 2.02 -2.77
CA SER A 106 -13.95 0.92 -2.45
C SER A 106 -14.12 0.79 -0.93
N ILE A 107 -15.20 0.14 -0.46
CA ILE A 107 -15.43 -0.09 0.98
C ILE A 107 -14.23 -0.81 1.64
N GLY A 108 -13.60 -1.73 0.91
CA GLY A 108 -12.37 -2.38 1.38
C GLY A 108 -11.18 -1.45 1.50
N GLN A 109 -11.08 -0.43 0.65
CA GLN A 109 -10.05 0.61 0.75
C GLN A 109 -10.34 1.60 1.88
N MET A 110 -11.62 1.96 2.10
CA MET A 110 -12.02 2.79 3.23
C MET A 110 -11.72 2.12 4.58
N LEU A 111 -11.87 0.79 4.64
CA LEU A 111 -11.55 -0.01 5.83
C LEU A 111 -10.07 -0.43 5.93
N GLY A 112 -9.26 -0.19 4.88
CA GLY A 112 -7.86 -0.63 4.82
C GLY A 112 -7.66 -2.14 4.75
N ILE A 113 -8.69 -2.89 4.34
CA ILE A 113 -8.72 -4.35 4.28
C ILE A 113 -8.46 -4.82 2.86
N ALA A 114 -7.23 -5.31 2.61
CA ALA A 114 -6.78 -5.70 1.26
C ALA A 114 -7.66 -6.79 0.61
N TRP A 115 -8.04 -7.85 1.35
CA TRP A 115 -8.85 -8.93 0.78
C TRP A 115 -10.26 -8.47 0.38
N LEU A 116 -10.86 -7.56 1.16
CA LEU A 116 -12.16 -6.97 0.87
C LEU A 116 -12.07 -6.02 -0.32
N ALA A 117 -11.00 -5.23 -0.41
CA ALA A 117 -10.74 -4.34 -1.54
C ALA A 117 -10.65 -5.11 -2.86
N TRP A 118 -9.91 -6.23 -2.87
CA TRP A 118 -9.82 -7.11 -4.05
C TRP A 118 -11.13 -7.81 -4.39
N LEU A 119 -11.92 -8.22 -3.39
CA LEU A 119 -13.22 -8.86 -3.61
C LEU A 119 -14.20 -7.92 -4.32
N ILE A 120 -14.20 -6.64 -3.94
CA ILE A 120 -15.08 -5.63 -4.52
C ILE A 120 -14.57 -5.20 -5.90
N GLU A 121 -13.27 -4.89 -6.04
CA GLU A 121 -12.67 -4.51 -7.33
C GLU A 121 -12.86 -5.61 -8.40
N GLY A 122 -12.66 -6.87 -8.04
CA GLY A 122 -12.88 -8.01 -8.94
C GLY A 122 -14.35 -8.20 -9.35
N ARG A 123 -15.31 -7.62 -8.63
CA ARG A 123 -16.74 -7.61 -8.98
C ARG A 123 -17.10 -6.51 -9.98
N PHE A 124 -16.38 -5.39 -9.97
CA PHE A 124 -16.66 -4.23 -10.83
C PHE A 124 -15.98 -4.29 -12.21
N ARG A 125 -15.00 -5.18 -12.41
CA ARG A 125 -14.32 -5.41 -13.72
C ARG A 125 -14.92 -6.53 -14.59
N ARG A 126 -16.13 -7.05 -14.28
CA ARG A 126 -16.86 -7.98 -15.16
C ARG A 126 -17.91 -7.26 -15.98
#